data_AF-A0A8T7I0C6-F1
#
_entry.id   AF-A0A8T7I0C6-F1
#
_cell.length_a   1.000
_cell.length_b   1.000
_cell.length_c   1.000
_cell.angle_alpha   90.00
_cell.angle_beta   90.00
_cell.angle_gamma   90.00
#
_symmetry.space_group_name_H-M   'P 1'
#
loop_
_entity.id
_entity.type
_entity.pdbx_description
1 polymer ?
#
loop_
_entity_poly.entity_id
_entity_poly.type
_entity_poly.pdbx_seq_one_letter_code
_entity_poly.pdbx_strand_id
1 'polypeptide(L)'
;MRDPLMKKNRVGFKRSMSKQTLMVAVFCISVLHAADETAAAVEESVAPFVPSMSEGLDPLPPAQEITETESGAFGVIGKDSRFRPGKTTVYPYRSIGKMQMEKANGKWASCSGTLISPQHVLTAAHCVFDKDTNKFHKRIYFVPGADGKYVPYGLYGVTDIYIPKDYPSSSMTRNNGDVAVMKLNSAVGERVGYLGFGVYRPVPESVNQEIAAQQAQIYQDNIGNYDGYVQQATRYMEGLANRYPQHALQYFGYSGDTNGQVWGDKCLTYNIGEYSNANYLQVGTYCDYQRGASGSAYYDNERYVRGVISWSGGNRQSMVTDSSGKAVGNYVGNVKNVINVAVAFNRNTYQMIKRWREDQVDSNTLHRRLSSANDLKQVEINVACHDRVWFVLRYKNSKNQWVNDGYYDTNRESRVRRTISSPYFYYYAVSHDGRRKWSGDDGYFKVFDKTLGFRKRTLDKDYVSKINLTCK
;
A
#
# COMPACT_ATOMS: atom_id res chain seq x y z
N MET A 1 -42.19 44.99 -45.47
CA MET A 1 -41.86 46.20 -46.27
C MET A 1 -41.97 47.42 -45.35
N ARG A 2 -40.91 48.24 -45.34
CA ARG A 2 -40.82 49.63 -44.83
C ARG A 2 -40.76 49.87 -43.31
N ASP A 3 -39.53 50.05 -42.83
CA ASP A 3 -39.13 51.16 -41.95
C ASP A 3 -39.41 52.51 -42.69
N PRO A 4 -39.56 53.73 -42.09
CA PRO A 4 -38.48 54.36 -41.30
C PRO A 4 -38.78 55.57 -40.34
N LEU A 5 -37.75 55.93 -39.55
CA LEU A 5 -37.23 57.28 -39.21
C LEU A 5 -37.92 58.25 -38.18
N MET A 6 -37.15 58.51 -37.10
CA MET A 6 -36.65 59.80 -36.57
C MET A 6 -37.62 60.91 -36.08
N LYS A 7 -37.34 61.43 -34.87
CA LYS A 7 -37.18 62.88 -34.61
C LYS A 7 -36.35 63.19 -33.36
N LYS A 8 -35.38 64.11 -33.54
CA LYS A 8 -34.46 64.73 -32.58
C LYS A 8 -35.08 65.98 -31.90
N ASN A 9 -34.34 66.49 -30.88
CA ASN A 9 -34.25 67.87 -30.32
C ASN A 9 -34.91 68.03 -28.93
N ARG A 10 -34.33 68.65 -27.87
CA ARG A 10 -33.32 69.72 -27.64
C ARG A 10 -32.68 69.50 -26.24
N VAL A 11 -31.36 69.62 -26.06
CA VAL A 11 -30.56 70.81 -25.64
C VAL A 11 -30.93 71.41 -24.27
N GLY A 12 -29.95 71.40 -23.35
CA GLY A 12 -29.97 72.20 -22.12
C GLY A 12 -28.87 71.83 -21.11
N PHE A 13 -27.62 72.21 -21.39
CA PHE A 13 -26.49 72.09 -20.45
C PHE A 13 -26.38 73.37 -19.60
N LYS A 14 -26.51 73.27 -18.27
CA LYS A 14 -26.01 74.29 -17.32
C LYS A 14 -25.29 73.57 -16.17
N ARG A 15 -24.02 73.94 -15.99
CA ARG A 15 -23.09 73.49 -14.94
C ARG A 15 -23.48 74.04 -13.57
N SER A 16 -23.37 73.21 -12.53
CA SER A 16 -22.80 73.61 -11.23
C SER A 16 -22.40 72.35 -10.45
N MET A 17 -21.18 72.37 -9.93
CA MET A 17 -20.51 71.28 -9.20
C MET A 17 -21.13 71.03 -7.83
N SER A 18 -21.32 69.77 -7.46
CA SER A 18 -20.51 69.07 -6.45
C SER A 18 -21.16 67.72 -6.17
N LYS A 19 -20.36 66.65 -6.25
CA LYS A 19 -20.47 65.42 -5.44
C LYS A 19 -19.45 64.41 -5.94
N GLN A 20 -18.62 63.96 -5.01
CA GLN A 20 -17.93 62.69 -5.08
C GLN A 20 -18.95 61.58 -5.35
N THR A 21 -18.61 60.62 -6.21
CA THR A 21 -18.62 59.16 -5.94
C THR A 21 -18.65 58.37 -7.27
N LEU A 22 -17.82 57.33 -7.30
CA LEU A 22 -17.80 56.20 -8.25
C LEU A 22 -17.21 56.45 -9.65
N MET A 23 -15.94 56.08 -9.81
CA MET A 23 -15.36 55.69 -11.10
C MET A 23 -15.28 54.17 -11.15
N VAL A 24 -16.05 53.59 -12.06
CA VAL A 24 -15.80 52.27 -12.65
C VAL A 24 -15.40 52.52 -14.11
N ALA A 25 -14.50 51.66 -14.59
CA ALA A 25 -14.31 51.24 -15.98
C ALA A 25 -13.15 51.84 -16.82
N VAL A 26 -12.23 50.91 -17.12
CA VAL A 26 -11.77 50.51 -18.48
C VAL A 26 -10.54 51.21 -19.03
N PHE A 27 -9.45 50.43 -19.11
CA PHE A 27 -8.55 50.47 -20.25
C PHE A 27 -8.21 49.02 -20.67
N CYS A 28 -8.39 48.74 -21.95
CA CYS A 28 -8.07 47.48 -22.64
C CYS A 28 -7.27 47.91 -23.88
N ILE A 29 -5.98 47.56 -24.02
CA ILE A 29 -5.37 46.54 -24.93
C ILE A 29 -4.02 47.20 -25.31
N SER A 30 -2.81 46.62 -25.29
CA SER A 30 -2.33 45.32 -25.81
C SER A 30 -0.83 45.07 -25.47
N VAL A 31 -0.47 43.78 -25.58
CA VAL A 31 0.83 43.16 -25.93
C VAL A 31 1.68 42.57 -24.79
N LEU A 32 1.46 41.26 -24.64
CA LEU A 32 2.44 40.17 -24.40
C LEU A 32 3.65 40.45 -23.52
N HIS A 33 3.64 39.87 -22.32
CA HIS A 33 4.66 38.92 -21.87
C HIS A 33 3.92 37.80 -21.12
N ALA A 34 4.06 36.56 -21.61
CA ALA A 34 3.57 35.38 -20.93
C ALA A 34 4.37 35.20 -19.63
N ALA A 35 3.77 35.55 -18.50
CA ALA A 35 4.15 35.01 -17.20
C ALA A 35 3.27 33.78 -16.96
N ASP A 36 3.64 32.66 -17.57
CA ASP A 36 3.11 31.36 -17.20
C ASP A 36 4.13 30.71 -16.26
N GLU A 37 4.13 31.19 -15.02
CA GLU A 37 4.82 30.55 -13.90
C GLU A 37 3.85 30.46 -12.72
N THR A 38 3.62 29.22 -12.29
CA THR A 38 3.23 28.80 -10.94
C THR A 38 1.77 28.92 -10.52
N ALA A 39 0.89 28.18 -11.20
CA ALA A 39 -0.15 27.45 -10.45
C ALA A 39 0.51 26.22 -9.81
N ALA A 40 1.18 26.41 -8.67
CA ALA A 40 1.59 25.30 -7.82
C ALA A 40 0.33 24.52 -7.43
N ALA A 41 0.08 23.41 -8.13
CA ALA A 41 -1.00 22.49 -7.81
C ALA A 41 -0.83 22.07 -6.36
N VAL A 42 -1.80 22.44 -5.52
CA VAL A 42 -1.91 21.99 -4.13
C VAL A 42 -1.63 20.49 -4.11
N GLU A 43 -0.60 20.07 -3.40
CA GLU A 43 -0.20 18.67 -3.30
C GLU A 43 -1.32 17.87 -2.65
N GLU A 44 -2.16 17.29 -3.50
CA GLU A 44 -3.24 16.45 -3.04
C GLU A 44 -2.63 15.13 -2.53
N SER A 45 -2.46 15.07 -1.22
CA SER A 45 -1.82 13.94 -0.55
C SER A 45 -2.34 13.76 0.87
N VAL A 46 -2.36 12.51 1.32
CA VAL A 46 -2.59 12.11 2.71
C VAL A 46 -1.23 11.84 3.34
N ALA A 47 -0.89 12.56 4.39
CA ALA A 47 0.43 12.45 5.02
C ALA A 47 0.69 11.05 5.62
N PRO A 48 1.94 10.54 5.54
CA PRO A 48 2.33 9.32 6.22
C PRO A 48 2.29 9.49 7.74
N PHE A 49 1.97 8.41 8.45
CA PHE A 49 2.06 8.34 9.90
C PHE A 49 3.26 7.52 10.34
N VAL A 50 4.13 8.16 11.12
CA VAL A 50 5.31 7.56 11.72
C VAL A 50 5.08 7.42 13.23
N PRO A 51 4.98 6.18 13.76
CA PRO A 51 4.87 5.98 15.20
C PRO A 51 6.11 6.50 15.92
N SER A 52 5.93 7.11 17.10
CA SER A 52 7.03 7.55 17.95
C SER A 52 7.91 6.36 18.37
N MET A 53 9.23 6.50 18.22
CA MET A 53 10.25 5.48 18.50
C MET A 53 10.35 5.05 20.00
N SER A 54 9.52 5.59 20.90
CA SER A 54 9.66 5.42 22.35
C SER A 54 8.94 4.20 22.96
N GLU A 55 8.28 3.39 22.15
CA GLU A 55 7.67 2.14 22.63
C GLU A 55 8.33 0.97 21.92
N GLY A 56 9.28 0.35 22.62
CA GLY A 56 9.92 -0.89 22.24
C GLY A 56 8.86 -1.98 22.07
N LEU A 57 8.37 -2.12 20.85
CA LEU A 57 7.65 -3.31 20.43
C LEU A 57 8.72 -4.34 20.11
N ASP A 58 9.09 -5.11 21.13
CA ASP A 58 9.77 -6.37 20.86
C ASP A 58 8.90 -7.16 19.87
N PRO A 59 9.49 -7.65 18.77
CA PRO A 59 8.75 -8.36 17.76
C PRO A 59 8.04 -9.55 18.39
N LEU A 60 6.77 -9.73 18.02
CA LEU A 60 6.03 -10.91 18.38
C LEU A 60 6.81 -12.10 17.81
N PRO A 61 7.13 -13.12 18.63
CA PRO A 61 7.67 -14.35 18.09
C PRO A 61 6.62 -15.00 17.16
N PRO A 62 7.07 -15.79 16.18
CA PRO A 62 6.34 -16.01 14.95
C PRO A 62 4.97 -16.64 15.19
N ALA A 63 3.92 -15.98 14.68
CA ALA A 63 2.61 -16.57 14.49
C ALA A 63 2.59 -17.35 13.16
N GLN A 64 1.98 -18.54 13.21
CA GLN A 64 1.65 -19.50 12.13
C GLN A 64 2.61 -19.58 10.91
N GLU A 65 3.27 -20.74 10.77
CA GLU A 65 3.75 -21.17 9.45
C GLU A 65 2.55 -21.50 8.57
N ILE A 66 2.40 -20.79 7.46
CA ILE A 66 1.54 -21.22 6.35
C ILE A 66 2.47 -21.63 5.22
N THR A 67 2.45 -22.92 4.88
CA THR A 67 3.26 -23.49 3.80
C THR A 67 2.75 -22.97 2.46
N GLU A 68 3.59 -22.19 1.77
CA GLU A 68 3.34 -21.78 0.39
C GLU A 68 3.58 -22.96 -0.54
N THR A 69 2.64 -23.19 -1.46
CA THR A 69 2.74 -24.27 -2.46
C THR A 69 3.09 -23.75 -3.85
N GLU A 70 3.42 -22.47 -4.01
CA GLU A 70 3.74 -21.92 -5.32
C GLU A 70 5.24 -22.03 -5.60
N SER A 71 5.59 -22.86 -6.58
CA SER A 71 6.93 -22.98 -7.16
C SER A 71 6.89 -22.64 -8.64
N GLY A 72 7.91 -21.96 -9.14
CA GLY A 72 8.04 -21.58 -10.56
C GLY A 72 9.45 -21.09 -10.87
N ALA A 73 9.85 -21.07 -12.14
CA ALA A 73 11.12 -20.49 -12.57
C ALA A 73 11.10 -18.95 -12.44
N PHE A 74 12.23 -18.32 -12.17
CA PHE A 74 12.28 -16.91 -11.79
C PHE A 74 13.15 -16.11 -12.76
N GLY A 75 12.75 -14.87 -13.05
CA GLY A 75 13.45 -13.99 -13.99
C GLY A 75 13.83 -12.68 -13.31
N VAL A 76 15.09 -12.30 -13.42
CA VAL A 76 15.67 -11.01 -12.99
C VAL A 76 15.93 -10.16 -14.23
N ILE A 77 15.66 -8.86 -14.16
CA ILE A 77 16.05 -7.90 -15.20
C ILE A 77 17.51 -7.48 -14.95
N GLY A 78 18.39 -7.64 -15.93
CA GLY A 78 19.82 -7.40 -15.79
C GLY A 78 20.47 -8.17 -14.61
N LYS A 79 21.26 -7.44 -13.80
CA LYS A 79 21.81 -7.94 -12.53
C LYS A 79 20.76 -7.73 -11.45
N ASP A 80 20.58 -8.72 -10.56
CA ASP A 80 19.67 -8.59 -9.42
C ASP A 80 20.13 -7.43 -8.52
N SER A 81 19.38 -6.32 -8.59
CA SER A 81 19.58 -5.10 -7.80
C SER A 81 18.70 -5.06 -6.55
N ARG A 82 17.85 -6.07 -6.37
CA ARG A 82 16.93 -6.13 -5.23
C ARG A 82 17.73 -6.24 -3.94
N PHE A 83 17.22 -5.59 -2.90
CA PHE A 83 17.82 -5.64 -1.58
C PHE A 83 16.79 -6.06 -0.54
N ARG A 84 17.28 -6.82 0.44
CA ARG A 84 16.51 -7.21 1.62
C ARG A 84 16.78 -6.21 2.74
N PRO A 85 15.75 -5.64 3.38
CA PRO A 85 15.94 -4.72 4.50
C PRO A 85 16.59 -5.44 5.69
N GLY A 86 17.54 -4.79 6.37
CA GLY A 86 18.23 -5.38 7.52
C GLY A 86 17.34 -5.61 8.75
N LYS A 87 16.25 -4.84 8.90
CA LYS A 87 15.23 -5.00 9.96
C LYS A 87 13.85 -4.60 9.43
N THR A 88 12.92 -5.54 9.35
CA THR A 88 11.53 -5.27 8.94
C THR A 88 10.68 -4.60 10.02
N THR A 89 11.20 -4.46 11.24
CA THR A 89 10.54 -3.77 12.36
C THR A 89 10.74 -2.25 12.36
N VAL A 90 11.55 -1.73 11.42
CA VAL A 90 11.79 -0.30 11.25
C VAL A 90 10.82 0.27 10.22
N TYR A 91 10.37 1.50 10.43
CA TYR A 91 9.52 2.20 9.46
C TYR A 91 10.35 2.64 8.24
N PRO A 92 9.87 2.46 6.99
CA PRO A 92 8.51 2.08 6.61
C PRO A 92 8.25 0.56 6.47
N TYR A 93 9.26 -0.30 6.60
CA TYR A 93 9.12 -1.74 6.34
C TYR A 93 8.04 -2.41 7.20
N ARG A 94 7.87 -1.99 8.45
CA ARG A 94 6.83 -2.51 9.35
C ARG A 94 5.39 -2.18 8.91
N SER A 95 5.19 -1.18 8.03
CA SER A 95 3.86 -0.86 7.47
C SER A 95 3.55 -1.63 6.18
N ILE A 96 4.50 -2.43 5.68
CA ILE A 96 4.38 -3.23 4.47
C ILE A 96 4.26 -4.70 4.91
N GLY A 97 3.29 -5.42 4.36
CA GLY A 97 2.96 -6.75 4.86
C GLY A 97 2.66 -7.76 3.78
N LYS A 98 2.90 -9.02 4.13
CA LYS A 98 2.54 -10.16 3.31
C LYS A 98 1.05 -10.38 3.41
N MET A 99 0.41 -10.67 2.28
CA MET A 99 -0.96 -11.12 2.24
C MET A 99 -1.02 -12.63 2.05
N GLN A 100 -1.97 -13.27 2.74
CA GLN A 100 -2.23 -14.69 2.61
C GLN A 100 -3.72 -14.88 2.35
N MET A 101 -4.05 -15.46 1.20
CA MET A 101 -5.41 -15.59 0.72
C MET A 101 -5.77 -17.05 0.49
N GLU A 102 -6.90 -17.49 1.03
CA GLU A 102 -7.47 -18.79 0.72
C GLU A 102 -8.43 -18.66 -0.48
N LYS A 103 -8.04 -19.29 -1.60
CA LYS A 103 -8.82 -19.36 -2.82
C LYS A 103 -10.08 -20.21 -2.63
N ALA A 104 -11.03 -20.11 -3.55
CA ALA A 104 -12.31 -20.84 -3.47
C ALA A 104 -12.12 -22.37 -3.36
N ASN A 105 -11.05 -22.90 -3.97
CA ASN A 105 -10.67 -24.32 -3.94
C ASN A 105 -9.91 -24.75 -2.67
N GLY A 106 -9.75 -23.88 -1.67
CA GLY A 106 -9.06 -24.17 -0.41
C GLY A 106 -7.52 -24.08 -0.49
N LYS A 107 -6.95 -23.79 -1.67
CA LYS A 107 -5.52 -23.52 -1.81
C LYS A 107 -5.18 -22.12 -1.33
N TRP A 108 -3.97 -21.96 -0.83
CA TRP A 108 -3.45 -20.67 -0.39
C TRP A 108 -2.62 -20.00 -1.48
N ALA A 109 -2.72 -18.69 -1.56
CA ALA A 109 -1.89 -17.82 -2.38
C ALA A 109 -1.37 -16.66 -1.55
N SER A 110 -0.35 -15.98 -2.06
CA SER A 110 0.23 -14.81 -1.42
C SER A 110 0.31 -13.63 -2.37
N CYS A 111 0.24 -12.45 -1.76
CA CYS A 111 0.44 -11.15 -2.38
C CYS A 111 1.16 -10.25 -1.37
N SER A 112 1.33 -8.99 -1.74
CA SER A 112 1.82 -7.93 -0.87
C SER A 112 0.74 -6.88 -0.63
N GLY A 113 0.88 -6.13 0.45
CA GLY A 113 0.01 -5.01 0.75
C GLY A 113 0.71 -3.96 1.60
N THR A 114 0.18 -2.75 1.60
CA THR A 114 0.75 -1.60 2.32
C THR A 114 -0.31 -0.90 3.14
N LEU A 115 -0.07 -0.66 4.43
CA LEU A 115 -0.96 0.15 5.25
C LEU A 115 -0.97 1.60 4.77
N ILE A 116 -2.17 2.14 4.49
CA ILE A 116 -2.40 3.53 4.06
C ILE A 116 -3.23 4.35 5.08
N SER A 117 -3.58 3.72 6.20
CA SER A 117 -4.27 4.32 7.34
C SER A 117 -4.12 3.39 8.57
N PRO A 118 -4.68 3.75 9.74
CA PRO A 118 -4.72 2.86 10.90
C PRO A 118 -5.21 1.43 10.60
N GLN A 119 -6.20 1.26 9.71
CA GLN A 119 -6.91 0.00 9.54
C GLN A 119 -7.07 -0.45 8.07
N HIS A 120 -6.49 0.28 7.11
CA HIS A 120 -6.67 0.02 5.69
C HIS A 120 -5.37 -0.35 4.99
N VAL A 121 -5.42 -1.41 4.20
CA VAL A 121 -4.31 -1.94 3.38
C VAL A 121 -4.62 -1.72 1.91
N LEU A 122 -3.72 -1.03 1.21
CA LEU A 122 -3.70 -0.97 -0.25
C LEU A 122 -3.07 -2.26 -0.81
N THR A 123 -3.65 -2.80 -1.87
CA THR A 123 -3.14 -3.94 -2.64
C THR A 123 -3.69 -3.91 -4.07
N ALA A 124 -3.43 -4.94 -4.87
CA ALA A 124 -3.98 -5.11 -6.21
C ALA A 124 -5.35 -5.82 -6.15
N ALA A 125 -6.23 -5.54 -7.10
CA ALA A 125 -7.55 -6.16 -7.14
C ALA A 125 -7.49 -7.66 -7.45
N HIS A 126 -6.53 -8.12 -8.27
CA HIS A 126 -6.34 -9.55 -8.53
C HIS A 126 -5.88 -10.33 -7.29
N CYS A 127 -5.30 -9.66 -6.29
CA CYS A 127 -4.90 -10.29 -5.03
C CYS A 127 -6.11 -10.65 -4.14
N VAL A 128 -7.26 -10.03 -4.37
CA VAL A 128 -8.46 -10.21 -3.54
C VAL A 128 -9.62 -10.83 -4.31
N PHE A 129 -9.58 -10.73 -5.64
CA PHE A 129 -10.63 -11.16 -6.56
C PHE A 129 -10.07 -12.03 -7.68
N ASP A 130 -10.59 -13.25 -7.77
CA ASP A 130 -10.27 -14.21 -8.80
C ASP A 130 -11.22 -14.00 -10.00
N LYS A 131 -10.68 -13.55 -11.14
CA LYS A 131 -11.47 -13.29 -12.35
C LYS A 131 -11.89 -14.56 -13.07
N ASP A 132 -11.13 -15.64 -12.97
CA ASP A 132 -11.44 -16.92 -13.62
C ASP A 132 -12.69 -17.54 -12.97
N THR A 133 -12.81 -17.42 -11.65
CA THR A 133 -13.99 -17.88 -10.90
C THR A 133 -15.02 -16.79 -10.61
N ASN A 134 -14.71 -15.54 -10.99
CA ASN A 134 -15.49 -14.34 -10.73
C ASN A 134 -15.90 -14.18 -9.26
N LYS A 135 -14.96 -14.43 -8.33
CA LYS A 135 -15.22 -14.50 -6.89
C LYS A 135 -14.11 -13.86 -6.06
N PHE A 136 -14.51 -13.23 -4.96
CA PHE A 136 -13.58 -12.87 -3.89
C PHE A 136 -13.02 -14.12 -3.20
N HIS A 137 -11.79 -14.02 -2.70
CA HIS A 137 -11.20 -15.07 -1.87
C HIS A 137 -11.97 -15.26 -0.55
N LYS A 138 -11.91 -16.48 -0.01
CA LYS A 138 -12.69 -16.89 1.17
C LYS A 138 -12.20 -16.24 2.44
N ARG A 139 -10.88 -16.21 2.62
CA ARG A 139 -10.16 -15.67 3.77
C ARG A 139 -8.95 -14.90 3.29
N ILE A 140 -8.70 -13.75 3.91
CA ILE A 140 -7.52 -12.93 3.62
C ILE A 140 -6.93 -12.45 4.93
N TYR A 141 -5.63 -12.65 5.09
CA TYR A 141 -4.84 -12.19 6.22
C TYR A 141 -3.73 -11.25 5.76
N PHE A 142 -3.50 -10.20 6.54
CA PHE A 142 -2.40 -9.26 6.37
C PHE A 142 -1.37 -9.45 7.50
N VAL A 143 -0.09 -9.52 7.13
CA VAL A 143 1.01 -9.85 8.03
C VAL A 143 2.09 -8.75 7.95
N PRO A 144 2.00 -7.68 8.76
CA PRO A 144 2.91 -6.55 8.67
C PRO A 144 4.34 -6.95 9.04
N GLY A 145 5.33 -6.41 8.31
CA GLY A 145 6.76 -6.60 8.57
C GLY A 145 7.24 -8.04 8.47
N ALA A 146 6.49 -8.93 7.80
CA ALA A 146 6.90 -10.31 7.63
C ALA A 146 8.27 -10.41 6.92
N ASP A 147 9.01 -11.48 7.21
CA ASP A 147 10.26 -11.79 6.53
C ASP A 147 10.51 -13.31 6.54
N GLY A 148 10.02 -13.99 5.51
CA GLY A 148 9.99 -15.44 5.46
C GLY A 148 9.07 -15.98 6.55
N LYS A 149 9.66 -16.72 7.50
CA LYS A 149 8.95 -17.26 8.67
C LYS A 149 8.85 -16.29 9.84
N TYR A 150 9.51 -15.13 9.76
CA TYR A 150 9.49 -14.12 10.80
C TYR A 150 8.23 -13.26 10.65
N VAL A 151 7.42 -13.18 11.71
CA VAL A 151 6.11 -12.52 11.71
C VAL A 151 6.02 -11.57 12.92
N PRO A 152 6.72 -10.41 12.88
CA PRO A 152 6.97 -9.59 14.06
C PRO A 152 5.74 -8.87 14.62
N TYR A 153 4.66 -8.76 13.85
CA TYR A 153 3.46 -8.02 14.26
C TYR A 153 2.19 -8.86 14.28
N GLY A 154 2.28 -10.16 13.99
CA GLY A 154 1.13 -11.07 13.94
C GLY A 154 0.34 -10.98 12.63
N LEU A 155 -0.84 -11.63 12.61
CA LEU A 155 -1.74 -11.69 11.45
C LEU A 155 -3.06 -10.96 11.75
N TYR A 156 -3.57 -10.26 10.76
CA TYR A 156 -4.79 -9.45 10.84
C TYR A 156 -5.77 -9.89 9.75
N GLY A 157 -7.00 -10.23 10.14
CA GLY A 157 -8.04 -10.64 9.19
C GLY A 157 -8.64 -9.44 8.46
N VAL A 158 -8.98 -9.62 7.19
CA VAL A 158 -9.67 -8.62 6.37
C VAL A 158 -11.18 -8.74 6.53
N THR A 159 -11.85 -7.65 6.92
CA THR A 159 -13.31 -7.59 7.11
C THR A 159 -14.05 -7.05 5.89
N ASP A 160 -13.45 -6.13 5.15
CA ASP A 160 -14.06 -5.47 4.01
C ASP A 160 -13.05 -5.31 2.88
N ILE A 161 -13.51 -5.46 1.64
CA ILE A 161 -12.71 -5.32 0.42
C ILE A 161 -13.43 -4.33 -0.50
N TYR A 162 -12.68 -3.39 -1.05
CA TYR A 162 -13.12 -2.39 -2.00
C TYR A 162 -12.27 -2.51 -3.26
N ILE A 163 -12.93 -2.71 -4.41
CA ILE A 163 -12.30 -2.71 -5.74
C ILE A 163 -13.15 -1.89 -6.71
N PRO A 164 -12.60 -1.46 -7.87
CA PRO A 164 -13.41 -0.78 -8.87
C PRO A 164 -14.50 -1.70 -9.41
N LYS A 165 -15.69 -1.17 -9.62
CA LYS A 165 -16.86 -1.94 -10.03
C LYS A 165 -16.71 -2.57 -11.42
N ASP A 166 -15.96 -1.92 -12.30
CA ASP A 166 -15.63 -2.41 -13.63
C ASP A 166 -14.44 -3.39 -13.64
N TYR A 167 -13.75 -3.58 -12.52
CA TYR A 167 -12.61 -4.48 -12.45
C TYR A 167 -12.93 -5.93 -12.86
N PRO A 168 -14.02 -6.57 -12.40
CA PRO A 168 -14.36 -7.95 -12.79
C PRO A 168 -14.52 -8.14 -14.30
N SER A 169 -15.05 -7.15 -15.01
CA SER A 169 -15.29 -7.20 -16.46
C SER A 169 -14.18 -6.54 -17.30
N SER A 170 -13.24 -5.83 -16.69
CA SER A 170 -12.13 -5.16 -17.39
C SER A 170 -11.14 -6.13 -18.03
N SER A 171 -10.36 -5.67 -19.01
CA SER A 171 -9.20 -6.43 -19.48
C SER A 171 -8.09 -6.38 -18.43
N MET A 172 -7.50 -7.52 -18.09
CA MET A 172 -6.39 -7.55 -17.15
C MET A 172 -5.09 -6.94 -17.69
N THR A 173 -5.01 -6.69 -18.99
CA THR A 173 -3.79 -6.15 -19.62
C THR A 173 -3.87 -4.66 -19.90
N ARG A 174 -5.06 -4.07 -20.01
CA ARG A 174 -5.22 -2.66 -20.41
C ARG A 174 -6.38 -2.01 -19.67
N ASN A 175 -6.25 -0.73 -19.34
CA ASN A 175 -7.36 0.11 -18.89
C ASN A 175 -8.09 -0.43 -17.64
N ASN A 176 -7.45 -1.29 -16.84
CA ASN A 176 -8.04 -1.81 -15.62
C ASN A 176 -7.63 -0.97 -14.40
N GLY A 177 -8.55 -0.91 -13.44
CA GLY A 177 -8.26 -0.48 -12.09
C GLY A 177 -7.88 -1.68 -11.23
N ASP A 178 -6.75 -2.34 -11.51
CA ASP A 178 -6.21 -3.40 -10.65
C ASP A 178 -5.63 -2.83 -9.35
N VAL A 179 -6.53 -2.27 -8.54
CA VAL A 179 -6.26 -1.63 -7.26
C VAL A 179 -7.36 -2.02 -6.29
N ALA A 180 -6.98 -2.29 -5.05
CA ALA A 180 -7.90 -2.63 -3.98
C ALA A 180 -7.50 -1.95 -2.69
N VAL A 181 -8.50 -1.65 -1.88
CA VAL A 181 -8.31 -1.34 -0.46
C VAL A 181 -9.03 -2.41 0.35
N MET A 182 -8.38 -2.86 1.42
CA MET A 182 -8.93 -3.81 2.38
C MET A 182 -9.00 -3.16 3.76
N LYS A 183 -10.08 -3.38 4.48
CA LYS A 183 -10.20 -3.04 5.90
C LYS A 183 -9.81 -4.23 6.76
N LEU A 184 -8.96 -4.02 7.75
CA LEU A 184 -8.54 -5.03 8.72
C LEU A 184 -9.50 -5.09 9.91
N ASN A 185 -9.50 -6.20 10.64
CA ASN A 185 -10.29 -6.38 11.87
C ASN A 185 -9.76 -5.60 13.10
N SER A 186 -8.60 -4.96 12.96
CA SER A 186 -7.93 -4.15 13.99
C SER A 186 -7.02 -3.09 13.36
N ALA A 187 -6.91 -1.93 14.01
CA ALA A 187 -6.16 -0.76 13.56
C ALA A 187 -4.64 -0.86 13.80
N VAL A 188 -3.99 -1.91 13.28
CA VAL A 188 -2.54 -2.14 13.49
C VAL A 188 -1.65 -0.96 13.05
N GLY A 189 -2.10 -0.14 12.11
CA GLY A 189 -1.38 1.03 11.61
C GLY A 189 -1.11 2.10 12.68
N GLU A 190 -1.89 2.18 13.77
CA GLU A 190 -1.58 3.09 14.90
C GLU A 190 -0.29 2.69 15.63
N ARG A 191 0.07 1.40 15.54
CA ARG A 191 1.23 0.80 16.17
C ARG A 191 2.44 0.73 15.23
N VAL A 192 2.22 0.25 14.00
CA VAL A 192 3.31 0.00 13.04
C VAL A 192 3.53 1.15 12.07
N GLY A 193 2.65 2.14 12.06
CA GLY A 193 2.69 3.22 11.09
C GLY A 193 1.96 2.84 9.80
N TYR A 194 1.77 3.85 8.96
CA TYR A 194 1.22 3.67 7.62
C TYR A 194 1.82 4.70 6.68
N LEU A 195 1.84 4.35 5.39
CA LEU A 195 2.29 5.27 4.36
C LEU A 195 1.19 6.28 4.04
N GLY A 196 1.62 7.46 3.62
CA GLY A 196 0.75 8.42 2.98
C GLY A 196 0.42 7.95 1.58
N PHE A 197 -0.48 8.63 0.89
CA PHE A 197 -0.65 8.43 -0.55
C PHE A 197 -1.02 9.73 -1.23
N GLY A 198 -0.67 9.86 -2.50
CA GLY A 198 -0.92 11.07 -3.27
C GLY A 198 -0.87 10.81 -4.75
N VAL A 199 -1.21 11.84 -5.51
CA VAL A 199 -1.20 11.75 -6.98
C VAL A 199 0.21 11.47 -7.50
N TYR A 200 0.32 10.57 -8.48
CA TYR A 200 1.56 10.20 -9.14
C TYR A 200 2.25 11.43 -9.75
N ARG A 201 3.58 11.54 -9.54
CA ARG A 201 4.42 12.63 -10.04
C ARG A 201 5.29 12.11 -11.20
N PRO A 202 4.84 12.24 -12.47
CA PRO A 202 5.64 11.79 -13.61
C PRO A 202 6.96 12.57 -13.70
N VAL A 203 7.97 11.96 -14.34
CA VAL A 203 9.13 12.71 -14.82
C VAL A 203 8.69 13.77 -15.84
N PRO A 204 9.43 14.88 -16.01
CA PRO A 204 9.12 15.88 -17.02
C PRO A 204 9.01 15.27 -18.43
N GLU A 205 8.17 15.84 -19.29
CA GLU A 205 7.95 15.30 -20.64
C GLU A 205 9.23 15.28 -21.48
N SER A 206 10.13 16.24 -21.28
CA SER A 206 11.47 16.23 -21.88
C SER A 206 12.28 14.99 -21.49
N VAL A 207 12.13 14.49 -20.26
CA VAL A 207 12.78 13.26 -19.79
C VAL A 207 12.11 12.02 -20.37
N ASN A 208 10.77 12.00 -20.54
CA ASN A 208 10.10 10.91 -21.27
C ASN A 208 10.61 10.82 -22.72
N GLN A 209 10.78 11.96 -23.38
CA GLN A 209 11.32 12.03 -24.75
C GLN A 209 12.79 11.59 -24.80
N GLU A 210 13.61 11.99 -23.83
CA GLU A 210 15.00 11.52 -23.67
C GLU A 210 15.04 9.99 -23.50
N ILE A 211 14.19 9.42 -22.64
CA ILE A 211 14.08 7.98 -22.43
C ILE A 211 13.73 7.26 -23.73
N ALA A 212 12.69 7.73 -24.43
CA ALA A 212 12.24 7.11 -25.67
C ALA A 212 13.32 7.15 -26.77
N ALA A 213 13.99 8.30 -26.94
CA ALA A 213 15.06 8.48 -27.92
C ALA A 213 16.27 7.59 -27.58
N GLN A 214 16.71 7.56 -26.32
CA GLN A 214 17.84 6.74 -25.91
C GLN A 214 17.53 5.24 -26.03
N GLN A 215 16.33 4.81 -25.66
CA GLN A 215 15.91 3.41 -25.83
C GLN A 215 15.88 2.99 -27.29
N ALA A 216 15.45 3.88 -28.19
CA ALA A 216 15.50 3.65 -29.63
C ALA A 216 16.94 3.52 -30.15
N GLN A 217 17.86 4.38 -29.69
CA GLN A 217 19.27 4.30 -30.07
C GLN A 217 19.93 3.02 -29.56
N ILE A 218 19.75 2.68 -28.28
CA ILE A 218 20.27 1.45 -27.69
C ILE A 218 19.77 0.22 -28.45
N TYR A 219 18.52 0.26 -28.93
CA TYR A 219 17.97 -0.80 -29.78
C TYR A 219 18.71 -0.91 -31.12
N GLN A 220 18.95 0.21 -31.80
CA GLN A 220 19.69 0.24 -33.07
C GLN A 220 21.14 -0.27 -32.91
N ASP A 221 21.83 0.14 -31.84
CA ASP A 221 23.22 -0.26 -31.55
C ASP A 221 23.37 -1.76 -31.28
N ASN A 222 22.28 -2.43 -30.94
CA ASN A 222 22.26 -3.83 -30.53
C ASN A 222 21.36 -4.71 -31.42
N ILE A 223 21.13 -4.31 -32.67
CA ILE A 223 20.41 -5.15 -33.64
C ILE A 223 21.10 -6.51 -33.74
N GLY A 224 20.34 -7.58 -33.46
CA GLY A 224 20.86 -8.96 -33.44
C GLY A 224 21.68 -9.33 -32.19
N ASN A 225 22.01 -8.38 -31.31
CA ASN A 225 22.69 -8.60 -30.03
C ASN A 225 21.73 -8.31 -28.86
N TYR A 226 20.86 -9.26 -28.60
CA TYR A 226 19.79 -9.08 -27.63
C TYR A 226 20.30 -8.87 -26.18
N ASP A 227 21.35 -9.58 -25.75
CA ASP A 227 21.89 -9.42 -24.38
C ASP A 227 22.60 -8.06 -24.21
N GLY A 228 23.26 -7.57 -25.25
CA GLY A 228 23.88 -6.23 -25.25
C GLY A 228 22.83 -5.12 -25.10
N TYR A 229 21.71 -5.25 -25.82
CA TYR A 229 20.59 -4.32 -25.74
C TYR A 229 20.09 -4.16 -24.31
N VAL A 230 19.80 -5.30 -23.67
CA VAL A 230 19.32 -5.38 -22.30
C VAL A 230 20.25 -4.68 -21.34
N GLN A 231 21.52 -5.06 -21.33
CA GLN A 231 22.47 -4.56 -20.35
C GLN A 231 22.65 -3.05 -20.48
N GLN A 232 22.66 -2.53 -21.71
CA GLN A 232 22.80 -1.12 -21.97
C GLN A 232 21.53 -0.34 -21.59
N ALA A 233 20.34 -0.87 -21.89
CA ALA A 233 19.07 -0.29 -21.47
C ALA A 233 18.93 -0.28 -19.94
N THR A 234 19.34 -1.36 -19.25
CA THR A 234 19.36 -1.43 -17.79
C THR A 234 20.23 -0.36 -17.17
N ARG A 235 21.49 -0.30 -17.56
CA ARG A 235 22.43 0.69 -17.03
C ARG A 235 21.93 2.13 -17.25
N TYR A 236 21.30 2.39 -18.39
CA TYR A 236 20.72 3.70 -18.66
C TYR A 236 19.58 4.05 -17.71
N MET A 237 18.62 3.13 -17.51
CA MET A 237 17.48 3.36 -16.61
C MET A 237 17.90 3.46 -15.14
N GLU A 238 18.85 2.63 -14.68
CA GLU A 238 19.46 2.75 -13.35
C GLU A 238 20.15 4.11 -13.16
N GLY A 239 20.85 4.58 -14.20
CA GLY A 239 21.47 5.91 -14.22
C GLY A 239 20.43 7.04 -14.09
N LEU A 240 19.26 6.91 -14.71
CA LEU A 240 18.18 7.90 -14.62
C LEU A 240 17.58 7.99 -13.22
N ALA A 241 17.39 6.86 -12.52
CA ALA A 241 16.89 6.86 -11.14
C ALA A 241 17.85 7.57 -10.17
N ASN A 242 19.14 7.65 -10.52
CA ASN A 242 20.15 8.41 -9.78
C ASN A 242 20.20 9.89 -10.19
N ARG A 243 19.92 10.21 -11.46
CA ARG A 243 19.86 11.59 -11.97
C ARG A 243 18.60 12.34 -11.51
N TYR A 244 17.47 11.64 -11.39
CA TYR A 244 16.17 12.18 -11.02
C TYR A 244 15.61 11.56 -9.73
N PRO A 245 16.32 11.68 -8.58
CA PRO A 245 15.95 11.00 -7.35
C PRO A 245 14.57 11.42 -6.81
N GLN A 246 14.07 12.60 -7.16
CA GLN A 246 12.75 13.10 -6.77
C GLN A 246 11.58 12.40 -7.50
N HIS A 247 11.85 11.74 -8.62
CA HIS A 247 10.87 10.94 -9.37
C HIS A 247 11.09 9.44 -9.22
N ALA A 248 12.16 9.05 -8.51
CA ALA A 248 12.41 7.65 -8.21
C ALA A 248 11.38 7.17 -7.18
N LEU A 249 10.78 6.02 -7.48
CA LEU A 249 9.88 5.32 -6.57
C LEU A 249 10.62 4.11 -5.99
N GLN A 250 10.19 3.66 -4.83
CA GLN A 250 10.65 2.44 -4.21
C GLN A 250 9.46 1.50 -4.05
N TYR A 251 9.70 0.21 -4.14
CA TYR A 251 8.73 -0.79 -3.70
C TYR A 251 9.40 -1.74 -2.72
N PHE A 252 8.61 -2.31 -1.81
CA PHE A 252 8.98 -3.49 -1.04
C PHE A 252 7.82 -4.46 -1.08
N GLY A 253 8.14 -5.72 -1.35
CA GLY A 253 7.15 -6.77 -1.60
C GLY A 253 7.68 -8.15 -1.28
N TYR A 254 6.77 -9.11 -1.34
CA TYR A 254 7.01 -10.51 -0.98
C TYR A 254 7.04 -11.34 -2.24
N SER A 255 8.21 -11.39 -2.88
CA SER A 255 8.39 -12.16 -4.10
C SER A 255 8.41 -13.67 -3.80
N GLY A 256 7.70 -14.44 -4.60
CA GLY A 256 7.46 -15.88 -4.47
C GLY A 256 8.70 -16.74 -4.69
N ASP A 257 9.81 -16.16 -5.14
CA ASP A 257 11.14 -16.79 -5.23
C ASP A 257 11.90 -16.84 -3.92
N THR A 258 11.46 -16.08 -2.93
CA THR A 258 12.28 -15.82 -1.74
C THR A 258 11.77 -16.52 -0.48
N ASN A 259 11.04 -17.63 -0.64
CA ASN A 259 10.44 -18.38 0.49
C ASN A 259 9.65 -17.45 1.45
N GLY A 260 8.97 -16.45 0.89
CA GLY A 260 8.19 -15.47 1.64
C GLY A 260 8.97 -14.34 2.30
N GLN A 261 10.24 -14.13 1.96
CA GLN A 261 11.03 -12.98 2.41
C GLN A 261 10.59 -11.68 1.72
N VAL A 262 10.89 -10.56 2.36
CA VAL A 262 10.63 -9.23 1.79
C VAL A 262 11.86 -8.73 1.05
N TRP A 263 11.64 -8.17 -0.14
CA TRP A 263 12.66 -7.58 -0.99
C TRP A 263 12.15 -6.27 -1.58
N GLY A 264 13.04 -5.35 -1.87
CA GLY A 264 12.71 -4.09 -2.50
C GLY A 264 13.72 -3.68 -3.54
N ASP A 265 13.33 -2.70 -4.35
CA ASP A 265 14.17 -2.09 -5.38
C ASP A 265 13.83 -0.61 -5.52
N LYS A 266 14.74 0.14 -6.15
CA LYS A 266 14.54 1.54 -6.51
C LYS A 266 14.28 1.63 -8.01
N CYS A 267 13.19 2.30 -8.35
CA CYS A 267 12.60 2.26 -9.67
C CYS A 267 12.43 3.65 -10.26
N LEU A 268 12.44 3.69 -11.59
CA LEU A 268 11.87 4.79 -12.35
C LEU A 268 10.61 4.30 -13.06
N THR A 269 9.61 5.18 -13.14
CA THR A 269 8.36 4.89 -13.82
C THR A 269 8.18 5.83 -15.00
N TYR A 270 7.60 5.32 -16.08
CA TYR A 270 7.37 6.07 -17.30
C TYR A 270 5.95 5.79 -17.82
N ASN A 271 5.39 6.78 -18.51
CA ASN A 271 4.05 6.64 -19.06
C ASN A 271 4.07 5.67 -20.24
N ILE A 272 3.18 4.67 -20.23
CA ILE A 272 3.05 3.68 -21.31
C ILE A 272 1.90 3.99 -22.26
N GLY A 273 1.18 5.11 -22.08
CA GLY A 273 0.27 5.73 -23.06
C GLY A 273 -0.94 4.89 -23.49
N GLU A 274 -0.72 3.84 -24.27
CA GLU A 274 -1.73 2.96 -24.88
C GLU A 274 -2.56 2.15 -23.88
N TYR A 275 -2.13 2.06 -22.62
CA TYR A 275 -2.70 1.18 -21.59
C TYR A 275 -3.53 1.93 -20.53
N SER A 276 -3.54 3.27 -20.61
CA SER A 276 -4.16 4.14 -19.63
C SER A 276 -5.53 4.64 -20.11
N ASN A 277 -6.43 4.87 -19.17
CA ASN A 277 -7.66 5.62 -19.41
C ASN A 277 -7.82 6.75 -18.39
N ALA A 278 -8.90 7.54 -18.52
CA ALA A 278 -9.16 8.67 -17.64
C ALA A 278 -9.29 8.28 -16.16
N ASN A 279 -9.70 7.04 -15.86
CA ASN A 279 -9.88 6.55 -14.49
C ASN A 279 -8.62 5.91 -13.93
N TYR A 280 -7.90 5.13 -14.74
CA TYR A 280 -6.76 4.32 -14.33
C TYR A 280 -5.55 4.64 -15.20
N LEU A 281 -4.59 5.34 -14.60
CA LEU A 281 -3.29 5.59 -15.21
C LEU A 281 -2.42 4.35 -15.04
N GLN A 282 -1.98 3.76 -16.15
CA GLN A 282 -1.01 2.67 -16.16
C GLN A 282 0.36 3.22 -16.50
N VAL A 283 1.35 2.88 -15.68
CA VAL A 283 2.75 3.26 -15.89
C VAL A 283 3.61 2.00 -16.01
N GLY A 284 4.59 2.06 -16.90
CA GLY A 284 5.67 1.09 -16.95
C GLY A 284 6.65 1.38 -15.82
N THR A 285 7.17 0.33 -15.22
CA THR A 285 8.11 0.43 -14.10
C THR A 285 9.41 -0.29 -14.45
N TYR A 286 10.52 0.41 -14.31
CA TYR A 286 11.85 -0.15 -14.44
C TYR A 286 12.32 -0.59 -13.04
N CYS A 287 11.85 -1.77 -12.64
CA CYS A 287 12.14 -2.39 -11.36
C CYS A 287 12.41 -3.87 -11.55
N ASP A 288 13.34 -4.43 -10.79
CA ASP A 288 13.39 -5.86 -10.59
C ASP A 288 12.40 -6.27 -9.50
N TYR A 289 11.27 -6.88 -9.90
CA TYR A 289 10.38 -7.58 -8.98
C TYR A 289 9.79 -8.82 -9.64
N GLN A 290 9.59 -9.85 -8.83
CA GLN A 290 9.12 -11.14 -9.29
C GLN A 290 7.70 -11.42 -8.81
N ARG A 291 7.10 -12.51 -9.33
CA ARG A 291 5.75 -12.96 -8.93
C ARG A 291 5.58 -12.92 -7.42
N GLY A 292 4.44 -12.48 -6.91
CA GLY A 292 4.18 -12.35 -5.45
C GLY A 292 4.35 -10.93 -4.91
N ALA A 293 5.14 -10.08 -5.57
CA ALA A 293 5.21 -8.65 -5.26
C ALA A 293 3.92 -7.88 -5.61
N SER A 294 2.99 -8.50 -6.35
CA SER A 294 1.65 -7.96 -6.63
C SER A 294 1.01 -7.34 -5.39
N GLY A 295 0.47 -6.13 -5.55
CA GLY A 295 -0.13 -5.39 -4.45
C GLY A 295 0.85 -4.60 -3.57
N SER A 296 2.16 -4.70 -3.80
CA SER A 296 3.11 -3.78 -3.17
C SER A 296 2.87 -2.36 -3.65
N ALA A 297 3.00 -1.40 -2.75
CA ALA A 297 2.94 0.01 -3.11
C ALA A 297 4.26 0.47 -3.72
N TYR A 298 4.16 1.32 -4.74
CA TYR A 298 5.23 2.24 -5.13
C TYR A 298 5.12 3.51 -4.30
N TYR A 299 6.16 3.87 -3.58
CA TYR A 299 6.19 5.08 -2.78
C TYR A 299 7.46 5.91 -3.04
N ASP A 300 7.33 7.23 -2.92
CA ASP A 300 8.46 8.15 -3.10
C ASP A 300 9.32 8.28 -1.83
N ASN A 301 10.37 9.10 -1.89
CA ASN A 301 11.26 9.32 -0.75
C ASN A 301 10.57 10.03 0.43
N GLU A 302 9.43 10.69 0.19
CA GLU A 302 8.57 11.31 1.19
C GLU A 302 7.56 10.32 1.78
N ARG A 303 7.58 9.07 1.31
CA ARG A 303 6.75 7.94 1.77
C ARG A 303 5.26 8.11 1.44
N TYR A 304 4.97 8.83 0.36
CA TYR A 304 3.66 8.80 -0.26
C TYR A 304 3.62 7.69 -1.30
N VAL A 305 2.63 6.82 -1.17
CA VAL A 305 2.27 5.87 -2.21
C VAL A 305 1.75 6.62 -3.42
N ARG A 306 2.32 6.31 -4.59
CA ARG A 306 2.01 6.89 -5.90
C ARG A 306 1.41 5.88 -6.87
N GLY A 307 1.40 4.60 -6.51
CA GLY A 307 0.81 3.54 -7.31
C GLY A 307 0.91 2.18 -6.63
N VAL A 308 0.33 1.17 -7.28
CA VAL A 308 0.37 -0.22 -6.81
C VAL A 308 0.87 -1.14 -7.92
N ILE A 309 1.71 -2.11 -7.55
CA ILE A 309 2.14 -3.17 -8.46
C ILE A 309 0.92 -3.97 -8.90
N SER A 310 0.66 -3.99 -10.21
CA SER A 310 -0.48 -4.65 -10.85
C SER A 310 -0.03 -5.87 -11.65
N TRP A 311 -0.97 -6.76 -11.95
CA TRP A 311 -0.78 -7.83 -12.92
C TRP A 311 -1.26 -7.41 -14.32
N SER A 312 -0.36 -7.31 -15.29
CA SER A 312 -0.71 -7.24 -16.71
C SER A 312 -0.77 -8.66 -17.29
N GLY A 313 -1.97 -9.07 -17.70
CA GLY A 313 -2.34 -10.45 -18.08
C GLY A 313 -1.65 -11.12 -19.28
N GLY A 314 -0.34 -11.28 -19.26
CA GLY A 314 0.36 -12.23 -20.11
C GLY A 314 0.61 -13.53 -19.36
N ASN A 315 0.49 -14.67 -20.04
CA ASN A 315 1.03 -15.94 -19.55
C ASN A 315 2.43 -15.70 -19.00
N ARG A 316 2.56 -15.74 -17.68
CA ARG A 316 3.83 -15.78 -16.99
C ARG A 316 4.73 -14.52 -17.03
N GLN A 317 4.25 -13.35 -17.44
CA GLN A 317 5.09 -12.17 -17.76
C GLN A 317 5.73 -11.36 -16.60
N SER A 318 5.69 -11.81 -15.34
CA SER A 318 6.77 -11.45 -14.38
C SER A 318 8.02 -12.31 -14.57
N MET A 319 8.12 -12.98 -15.72
CA MET A 319 9.28 -13.70 -16.21
C MET A 319 9.60 -13.08 -17.56
N VAL A 320 10.89 -12.86 -17.82
CA VAL A 320 11.38 -12.67 -19.17
C VAL A 320 10.91 -13.89 -19.99
N THR A 321 9.96 -13.68 -20.90
CA THR A 321 9.49 -14.72 -21.82
C THR A 321 10.16 -14.51 -23.17
N ASP A 322 10.64 -15.58 -23.78
CA ASP A 322 11.17 -15.53 -25.14
C ASP A 322 10.10 -15.09 -26.16
N SER A 323 10.50 -14.88 -27.42
CA SER A 323 9.58 -14.47 -28.51
C SER A 323 8.44 -15.47 -28.80
N SER A 324 8.47 -16.66 -28.20
CA SER A 324 7.43 -17.70 -28.30
C SER A 324 6.46 -17.73 -27.11
N GLY A 325 6.68 -16.89 -26.09
CA GLY A 325 5.84 -16.83 -24.88
C GLY A 325 6.19 -17.87 -23.81
N LYS A 326 7.37 -18.50 -23.88
CA LYS A 326 7.84 -19.48 -22.88
C LYS A 326 8.64 -18.78 -21.77
N ALA A 327 8.34 -19.13 -20.51
CA ALA A 327 9.05 -18.64 -19.34
C ALA A 327 10.44 -19.29 -19.21
N VAL A 328 11.49 -18.47 -19.13
CA VAL A 328 12.88 -18.92 -19.02
C VAL A 328 13.62 -18.10 -17.95
N GLY A 329 14.35 -18.78 -17.07
CA GLY A 329 15.31 -18.14 -16.16
C GLY A 329 16.56 -17.72 -16.95
N ASN A 330 17.10 -16.54 -16.62
CA ASN A 330 18.19 -15.82 -17.29
C ASN A 330 18.05 -15.67 -18.82
N TYR A 331 17.28 -14.63 -19.18
CA TYR A 331 17.21 -13.79 -20.39
C TYR A 331 16.86 -14.38 -21.78
N VAL A 332 15.71 -13.91 -22.34
CA VAL A 332 15.51 -13.22 -23.64
C VAL A 332 14.11 -12.55 -23.68
N GLY A 333 13.99 -11.22 -23.77
CA GLY A 333 12.74 -10.44 -23.90
C GLY A 333 12.90 -8.95 -24.31
N ASN A 334 12.26 -8.54 -25.41
CA ASN A 334 12.23 -7.15 -25.90
C ASN A 334 11.89 -6.14 -24.76
N VAL A 335 12.53 -4.98 -24.66
CA VAL A 335 12.15 -3.91 -23.68
C VAL A 335 10.74 -3.37 -23.95
N LYS A 336 10.19 -3.59 -25.16
CA LYS A 336 8.75 -3.41 -25.40
C LYS A 336 7.86 -4.40 -24.62
N ASN A 337 8.41 -5.51 -24.15
CA ASN A 337 7.67 -6.64 -23.54
C ASN A 337 8.01 -6.87 -22.06
N VAL A 338 9.00 -6.19 -21.49
CA VAL A 338 9.23 -6.16 -20.04
C VAL A 338 8.53 -4.93 -19.48
N ILE A 339 7.20 -4.97 -19.45
CA ILE A 339 6.40 -3.92 -18.82
C ILE A 339 5.88 -4.47 -17.50
N ASN A 340 6.67 -4.27 -16.46
CA ASN A 340 6.15 -4.32 -15.12
C ASN A 340 5.18 -3.15 -14.96
N VAL A 341 3.87 -3.41 -14.95
CA VAL A 341 2.84 -2.37 -14.91
C VAL A 341 2.46 -2.04 -13.47
N ALA A 342 2.33 -0.75 -13.21
CA ALA A 342 1.67 -0.25 -12.01
C ALA A 342 0.39 0.49 -12.38
N VAL A 343 -0.62 0.40 -11.52
CA VAL A 343 -1.71 1.37 -11.51
C VAL A 343 -1.24 2.56 -10.71
N ALA A 344 -0.88 3.64 -11.41
CA ALA A 344 -0.47 4.91 -10.81
C ALA A 344 -1.69 5.74 -10.41
N PHE A 345 -1.54 6.53 -9.34
CA PHE A 345 -2.64 7.30 -8.78
C PHE A 345 -2.79 8.61 -9.54
N ASN A 346 -3.62 8.62 -10.58
CA ASN A 346 -4.16 9.87 -11.09
C ASN A 346 -5.21 10.44 -10.11
N ARG A 347 -5.78 11.61 -10.43
CA ARG A 347 -6.75 12.27 -9.55
C ARG A 347 -8.00 11.43 -9.28
N ASN A 348 -8.50 10.70 -10.28
CA ASN A 348 -9.69 9.85 -10.15
C ASN A 348 -9.43 8.67 -9.23
N THR A 349 -8.33 7.94 -9.45
CA THR A 349 -7.92 6.82 -8.61
C THR A 349 -7.61 7.28 -7.18
N TYR A 350 -6.96 8.44 -7.01
CA TYR A 350 -6.71 9.02 -5.68
C TYR A 350 -8.01 9.28 -4.90
N GLN A 351 -9.01 9.93 -5.51
CA GLN A 351 -10.29 10.20 -4.82
C GLN A 351 -11.02 8.92 -4.45
N MET A 352 -10.98 7.91 -5.32
CA MET A 352 -11.57 6.60 -5.05
C MET A 352 -10.91 5.93 -3.84
N ILE A 353 -9.57 5.88 -3.79
CA ILE A 353 -8.83 5.31 -2.65
C ILE A 353 -9.08 6.11 -1.36
N LYS A 354 -9.17 7.44 -1.45
CA LYS A 354 -9.50 8.30 -0.32
C LYS A 354 -10.86 7.97 0.27
N ARG A 355 -11.88 7.79 -0.57
CA ARG A 355 -13.22 7.34 -0.14
C ARG A 355 -13.18 5.97 0.53
N TRP A 356 -12.48 5.00 -0.05
CA TRP A 356 -12.37 3.66 0.53
C TRP A 356 -11.63 3.63 1.87
N ARG A 357 -10.60 4.47 2.06
CA ARG A 357 -9.95 4.67 3.37
C ARG A 357 -10.91 5.21 4.44
N GLU A 358 -11.96 5.89 4.02
CA GLU A 358 -13.01 6.46 4.88
C GLU A 358 -14.26 5.55 4.94
N ASP A 359 -14.14 4.28 4.52
CA ASP A 359 -15.22 3.29 4.48
C ASP A 359 -16.41 3.67 3.57
N GLN A 360 -16.22 4.63 2.66
CA GLN A 360 -17.28 5.10 1.76
C GLN A 360 -17.37 4.23 0.51
N VAL A 361 -18.59 3.83 0.15
CA VAL A 361 -18.90 3.05 -1.04
C VAL A 361 -19.80 3.88 -1.95
N ASP A 362 -19.38 4.06 -3.21
CA ASP A 362 -20.14 4.76 -4.24
C ASP A 362 -20.61 3.81 -5.35
N SER A 363 -21.29 4.36 -6.36
CA SER A 363 -21.81 3.59 -7.50
C SER A 363 -20.73 2.94 -8.37
N ASN A 364 -19.46 3.35 -8.24
CA ASN A 364 -18.31 2.84 -8.96
C ASN A 364 -17.45 1.88 -8.11
N THR A 365 -17.91 1.54 -6.91
CA THR A 365 -17.21 0.65 -5.98
C THR A 365 -17.92 -0.70 -5.93
N LEU A 366 -17.17 -1.78 -6.11
CA LEU A 366 -17.61 -3.12 -5.74
C LEU A 366 -17.05 -3.45 -4.35
N HIS A 367 -17.95 -3.65 -3.40
CA HIS A 367 -17.63 -3.88 -1.99
C HIS A 367 -18.01 -5.30 -1.56
N ARG A 368 -17.13 -5.94 -0.79
CA ARG A 368 -17.37 -7.25 -0.20
C ARG A 368 -17.02 -7.25 1.28
N ARG A 369 -17.98 -7.60 2.12
CA ARG A 369 -17.74 -7.95 3.53
C ARG A 369 -17.39 -9.43 3.68
N LEU A 370 -16.37 -9.73 4.47
CA LEU A 370 -15.93 -11.07 4.83
C LEU A 370 -16.26 -11.35 6.31
N SER A 371 -17.01 -12.42 6.57
CA SER A 371 -17.30 -12.90 7.93
C SER A 371 -16.14 -13.73 8.53
N SER A 372 -15.30 -14.31 7.67
CA SER A 372 -14.19 -15.21 8.01
C SER A 372 -12.95 -14.49 8.54
N ALA A 373 -12.94 -13.14 8.51
CA ALA A 373 -12.04 -12.33 9.31
C ALA A 373 -12.07 -12.73 10.79
N ASN A 374 -13.21 -13.29 11.21
CA ASN A 374 -13.49 -13.74 12.56
C ASN A 374 -13.10 -15.21 12.85
N ASP A 375 -12.19 -15.80 12.08
CA ASP A 375 -11.70 -17.16 12.33
C ASP A 375 -10.45 -17.17 13.25
N LEU A 376 -9.74 -16.04 13.37
CA LEU A 376 -8.52 -15.88 14.17
C LEU A 376 -8.81 -15.57 15.65
N LYS A 377 -8.54 -16.47 16.59
CA LYS A 377 -8.79 -16.20 18.01
C LYS A 377 -8.10 -14.89 18.49
N GLN A 378 -8.91 -13.95 18.98
CA GLN A 378 -8.43 -12.65 19.45
C GLN A 378 -8.57 -12.49 20.97
N VAL A 379 -7.65 -11.71 21.54
CA VAL A 379 -7.70 -11.19 22.90
C VAL A 379 -7.97 -9.70 22.81
N GLU A 380 -9.05 -9.22 23.42
CA GLU A 380 -9.35 -7.80 23.56
C GLU A 380 -9.13 -7.40 25.02
N ILE A 381 -8.22 -6.47 25.27
CA ILE A 381 -7.92 -5.96 26.60
C ILE A 381 -8.58 -4.60 26.73
N ASN A 382 -9.61 -4.56 27.56
CA ASN A 382 -10.35 -3.36 27.90
C ASN A 382 -9.81 -2.84 29.22
N VAL A 383 -9.16 -1.68 29.17
CA VAL A 383 -8.68 -0.99 30.35
C VAL A 383 -9.80 -0.07 30.82
N ALA A 384 -10.52 -0.50 31.87
CA ALA A 384 -11.65 0.25 32.41
C ALA A 384 -11.19 1.31 33.43
N CYS A 385 -9.97 1.81 33.29
CA CYS A 385 -9.45 2.95 34.03
C CYS A 385 -8.89 3.99 33.06
N HIS A 386 -8.98 5.26 33.45
CA HIS A 386 -8.27 6.34 32.80
C HIS A 386 -6.75 6.31 33.08
N ASP A 387 -6.26 5.23 33.70
CA ASP A 387 -4.85 5.06 34.03
C ASP A 387 -4.13 4.36 32.88
N ARG A 388 -2.88 4.80 32.69
CA ARG A 388 -1.93 4.13 31.81
C ARG A 388 -1.59 2.75 32.39
N VAL A 389 -1.80 1.68 31.63
CA VAL A 389 -1.52 0.29 32.05
C VAL A 389 -0.53 -0.35 31.10
N TRP A 390 0.45 -1.02 31.68
CA TRP A 390 1.36 -1.91 30.98
C TRP A 390 0.81 -3.33 31.01
N PHE A 391 0.70 -3.99 29.86
CA PHE A 391 0.35 -5.41 29.82
C PHE A 391 1.37 -6.25 29.03
N VAL A 392 1.47 -7.51 29.42
CA VAL A 392 2.28 -8.55 28.77
C VAL A 392 1.37 -9.75 28.51
N LEU A 393 1.38 -10.25 27.29
CA LEU A 393 0.72 -11.50 26.93
C LEU A 393 1.75 -12.62 26.80
N ARG A 394 1.33 -13.84 27.09
CA ARG A 394 2.13 -15.03 26.83
C ARG A 394 1.27 -16.18 26.33
N TYR A 395 1.64 -16.80 25.22
CA TYR A 395 0.89 -17.92 24.65
C TYR A 395 1.82 -18.93 24.00
N LYS A 396 1.27 -20.07 23.56
CA LYS A 396 2.02 -21.02 22.74
C LYS A 396 1.83 -20.70 21.25
N ASN A 397 2.93 -20.58 20.51
CA ASN A 397 2.85 -20.47 19.05
C ASN A 397 2.39 -21.81 18.42
N SER A 398 2.24 -21.83 17.09
CA SER A 398 1.86 -23.04 16.35
C SER A 398 2.88 -24.18 16.45
N LYS A 399 4.11 -23.91 16.92
CA LYS A 399 5.15 -24.91 17.19
C LYS A 399 5.16 -25.37 18.65
N ASN A 400 4.12 -25.05 19.42
CA ASN A 400 4.00 -25.37 20.84
C ASN A 400 5.09 -24.73 21.72
N GLN A 401 5.74 -23.67 21.25
CA GLN A 401 6.77 -22.91 21.97
C GLN A 401 6.16 -21.70 22.67
N TRP A 402 6.68 -21.35 23.85
CA TRP A 402 6.21 -20.19 24.59
C TRP A 402 6.68 -18.87 23.98
N VAL A 403 5.74 -17.95 23.84
CA VAL A 403 5.88 -16.62 23.27
C VAL A 403 5.55 -15.59 24.32
N ASN A 404 6.48 -14.68 24.64
CA ASN A 404 6.15 -13.42 25.32
C ASN A 404 5.77 -12.39 24.25
N ASP A 405 4.50 -12.04 24.24
CA ASP A 405 3.90 -11.09 23.33
C ASP A 405 3.90 -9.71 24.03
N GLY A 406 5.03 -8.99 23.84
CA GLY A 406 5.22 -7.55 24.04
C GLY A 406 5.01 -6.94 25.44
N TYR A 407 5.49 -5.70 25.61
CA TYR A 407 4.97 -4.75 26.59
C TYR A 407 4.13 -3.73 25.87
N TYR A 408 2.94 -3.49 26.40
CA TYR A 408 1.97 -2.67 25.72
C TYR A 408 1.48 -1.57 26.62
N ASP A 409 1.51 -0.37 26.09
CA ASP A 409 1.04 0.82 26.76
C ASP A 409 -0.38 1.19 26.28
N THR A 410 -1.30 1.40 27.23
CA THR A 410 -2.70 1.74 26.92
C THR A 410 -2.96 3.24 26.82
N ASN A 411 -1.92 4.09 26.83
CA ASN A 411 -2.05 5.55 26.85
C ASN A 411 -2.75 6.17 25.62
N ARG A 412 -3.06 5.38 24.58
CA ARG A 412 -3.79 5.82 23.38
C ARG A 412 -5.00 4.96 23.00
N GLU A 413 -5.16 3.78 23.61
CA GLU A 413 -6.21 2.82 23.27
C GLU A 413 -6.86 2.29 24.57
N SER A 414 -8.14 2.60 24.80
CA SER A 414 -8.94 1.97 25.85
C SER A 414 -9.23 0.49 25.58
N ARG A 415 -8.87 0.01 24.38
CA ARG A 415 -9.08 -1.35 23.88
C ARG A 415 -7.90 -1.82 23.05
N VAL A 416 -7.21 -2.87 23.50
CA VAL A 416 -6.08 -3.44 22.76
C VAL A 416 -6.45 -4.83 22.23
N ARG A 417 -6.42 -5.05 20.91
CA ARG A 417 -6.74 -6.34 20.28
C ARG A 417 -5.50 -7.08 19.80
N ARG A 418 -5.39 -8.37 20.11
CA ARG A 418 -4.28 -9.25 19.71
C ARG A 418 -4.77 -10.56 19.15
N THR A 419 -4.18 -11.02 18.05
CA THR A 419 -4.42 -12.36 17.53
C THR A 419 -3.48 -13.32 18.22
N ILE A 420 -4.00 -14.42 18.77
CA ILE A 420 -3.19 -15.46 19.39
C ILE A 420 -3.44 -16.81 18.73
N SER A 421 -2.40 -17.63 18.64
CA SER A 421 -2.43 -18.93 17.95
C SER A 421 -2.80 -20.12 18.85
N SER A 422 -3.11 -19.86 20.12
CA SER A 422 -3.35 -20.89 21.14
C SER A 422 -4.77 -20.78 21.68
N PRO A 423 -5.42 -21.90 22.06
CA PRO A 423 -6.75 -21.88 22.69
C PRO A 423 -6.74 -21.27 24.10
N TYR A 424 -5.57 -20.94 24.64
CA TYR A 424 -5.41 -20.20 25.89
C TYR A 424 -4.19 -19.29 25.82
N PHE A 425 -4.17 -18.30 26.69
CA PHE A 425 -3.03 -17.43 26.90
C PHE A 425 -2.89 -17.08 28.38
N TYR A 426 -1.77 -16.48 28.71
CA TYR A 426 -1.40 -15.97 30.01
C TYR A 426 -1.24 -14.45 29.90
N TYR A 427 -1.63 -13.71 30.92
CA TYR A 427 -1.39 -12.27 30.94
C TYR A 427 -0.92 -11.79 32.31
N TYR A 428 -0.12 -10.73 32.27
CA TYR A 428 0.28 -9.93 33.41
C TYR A 428 0.03 -8.47 33.03
N ALA A 429 -0.57 -7.68 33.92
CA ALA A 429 -0.67 -6.25 33.73
C ALA A 429 -0.36 -5.48 35.01
N VAL A 430 0.12 -4.25 34.87
CA VAL A 430 0.49 -3.37 35.97
C VAL A 430 0.22 -1.92 35.58
N SER A 431 -0.32 -1.11 36.49
CA SER A 431 -0.49 0.33 36.25
C SER A 431 0.87 1.00 36.10
N HIS A 432 0.92 2.12 35.38
CA HIS A 432 2.17 2.84 35.13
C HIS A 432 2.89 3.28 36.42
N ASP A 433 2.14 3.59 37.48
CA ASP A 433 2.66 3.91 38.81
C ASP A 433 3.04 2.66 39.65
N GLY A 434 2.85 1.46 39.11
CA GLY A 434 3.17 0.19 39.75
C GLY A 434 2.21 -0.25 40.87
N ARG A 435 1.22 0.56 41.24
CA ARG A 435 0.36 0.34 42.41
C ARG A 435 -0.69 -0.74 42.20
N ARG A 436 -1.22 -0.86 40.98
CA ARG A 436 -2.24 -1.86 40.63
C ARG A 436 -1.61 -2.94 39.77
N LYS A 437 -1.92 -4.20 40.09
CA LYS A 437 -1.41 -5.37 39.37
C LYS A 437 -2.55 -6.31 39.08
N TRP A 438 -2.61 -6.78 37.84
CA TRP A 438 -3.48 -7.85 37.39
C TRP A 438 -2.58 -9.04 37.04
N SER A 439 -2.26 -9.81 38.08
CA SER A 439 -1.39 -10.98 38.05
C SER A 439 -2.08 -12.17 38.73
N GLY A 440 -1.52 -13.37 38.59
CA GLY A 440 -2.04 -14.58 39.20
C GLY A 440 -1.04 -15.71 39.17
N ASP A 441 -1.44 -16.87 39.65
CA ASP A 441 -0.51 -17.95 39.97
C ASP A 441 -0.64 -19.13 38.99
N ASP A 442 -1.38 -18.93 37.89
CA ASP A 442 -1.65 -19.97 36.89
C ASP A 442 -0.40 -20.36 36.10
N GLY A 443 0.62 -19.50 36.08
CA GLY A 443 1.91 -19.76 35.45
C GLY A 443 2.95 -18.68 35.75
N TYR A 444 4.20 -19.09 35.96
CA TYR A 444 5.31 -18.18 36.28
C TYR A 444 6.27 -18.08 35.10
N PHE A 445 6.55 -16.86 34.66
CA PHE A 445 7.33 -16.62 33.46
C PHE A 445 8.29 -15.46 33.62
N LYS A 446 9.47 -15.60 32.99
CA LYS A 446 10.52 -14.59 33.00
C LYS A 446 10.20 -13.48 32.00
N VAL A 447 10.24 -12.23 32.48
CA VAL A 447 10.05 -11.01 31.70
C VAL A 447 11.02 -9.94 32.21
N PHE A 448 11.84 -9.36 31.33
CA PHE A 448 12.93 -8.42 31.70
C PHE A 448 13.72 -8.87 32.94
N ASP A 449 14.16 -10.13 32.91
CA ASP A 449 14.89 -10.79 34.00
C ASP A 449 14.17 -10.99 35.33
N LYS A 450 12.88 -10.70 35.40
CA LYS A 450 12.03 -10.95 36.57
C LYS A 450 11.06 -12.09 36.30
N THR A 451 10.92 -13.01 37.25
CA THR A 451 9.88 -14.03 37.21
C THR A 451 8.58 -13.43 37.74
N LEU A 452 7.55 -13.37 36.89
CA LEU A 452 6.24 -12.82 37.22
C LEU A 452 5.19 -13.92 37.16
N GLY A 453 4.18 -13.82 38.03
CA GLY A 453 3.00 -14.68 38.02
C GLY A 453 1.94 -14.14 37.05
N PHE A 454 1.49 -14.98 36.12
CA PHE A 454 0.49 -14.64 35.11
C PHE A 454 -0.84 -15.32 35.41
N ARG A 455 -1.93 -14.65 35.03
CA ARG A 455 -3.27 -15.25 34.97
C ARG A 455 -3.47 -15.99 33.65
N LYS A 456 -4.05 -17.18 33.69
CA LYS A 456 -4.44 -17.94 32.51
C LYS A 456 -5.86 -17.55 32.08
N ARG A 457 -6.06 -17.44 30.77
CA ARG A 457 -7.38 -17.35 30.15
C ARG A 457 -7.47 -18.36 29.03
N THR A 458 -8.50 -19.21 29.12
CA THR A 458 -8.92 -20.05 28.02
C THR A 458 -9.85 -19.24 27.13
N LEU A 459 -9.64 -19.32 25.82
CA LEU A 459 -10.55 -18.75 24.84
C LEU A 459 -11.71 -19.71 24.68
N ASP A 460 -12.91 -19.24 24.97
CA ASP A 460 -14.13 -20.02 24.74
C ASP A 460 -14.36 -20.25 23.23
N LYS A 461 -15.49 -20.87 22.88
CA LYS A 461 -15.90 -20.99 21.46
C LYS A 461 -15.97 -19.63 20.78
N ASP A 462 -16.18 -18.57 21.55
CA ASP A 462 -16.17 -17.18 21.10
C ASP A 462 -14.85 -16.77 20.45
N TYR A 463 -14.98 -15.91 19.43
CA TYR A 463 -13.88 -15.43 18.60
C TYR A 463 -12.96 -14.43 19.32
N VAL A 464 -13.49 -13.67 20.28
CA VAL A 464 -12.76 -12.66 21.07
C VAL A 464 -12.91 -12.95 22.56
N SER A 465 -11.80 -13.12 23.28
CA SER A 465 -11.80 -13.13 24.75
C SER A 465 -11.50 -11.74 25.27
N LYS A 466 -12.44 -11.20 26.06
CA LYS A 466 -12.31 -9.86 26.66
C LYS A 466 -11.68 -9.95 28.04
N ILE A 467 -10.58 -9.24 28.25
CA ILE A 467 -10.00 -9.00 29.56
C ILE A 467 -10.41 -7.59 29.99
N ASN A 468 -11.25 -7.49 31.02
CA ASN A 468 -11.57 -6.21 31.61
C ASN A 468 -10.63 -5.97 32.80
N LEU A 469 -9.70 -5.04 32.66
CA LEU A 469 -8.84 -4.58 33.75
C LEU A 469 -9.60 -3.51 34.52
N THR A 470 -10.32 -3.93 35.56
CA THR A 470 -11.11 -3.02 36.41
C THR A 470 -10.24 -2.44 37.53
N CYS A 471 -10.42 -1.14 37.82
CA CYS A 471 -9.70 -0.42 38.89
C CYS A 471 -10.54 -0.19 40.15
N LYS A 472 -11.58 -1.01 40.38
CA LYS A 472 -12.33 -0.97 41.64
C LYS A 472 -11.44 -1.38 42.81
#